data_AF-A0A957Z306-F1
#
_entry.id   AF-A0A957Z306-F1
#
_cell.length_a   1.000
_cell.length_b   1.000
_cell.length_c   1.000
_cell.angle_alpha   90.00
_cell.angle_beta   90.00
_cell.angle_gamma   90.00
#
_symmetry.space_group_name_H-M   'P 1'
#
loop_
_entity.id
_entity.type
_entity.pdbx_description
1 polymer ?
#
loop_
_entity_poly.entity_id
_entity_poly.type
_entity_poly.pdbx_seq_one_letter_code
_entity_poly.pdbx_strand_id
1 'polypeptide(L)'
;MFKKLYYAVAGDPNEKAIRRYYPVVEQINSLEPEFEKKSNAELRALTDNFRQRIQEATSNLALRLEEAEREYLDVLGTDEQKFARVEVDRIRKEMLDTEADVLEDILPAAFAAVREAGKRTLGMRHYDVQL
;
A
#
# COMPACT_ATOMS: atom_id res chain seq x y z
N MET A 1 -33.68 9.74 19.22
CA MET A 1 -33.08 11.00 19.74
C MET A 1 -31.69 10.79 20.32
N PHE A 2 -31.45 9.76 21.17
CA PHE A 2 -30.14 9.50 21.78
C PHE A 2 -28.94 9.33 20.81
N LYS A 3 -29.12 8.66 19.67
CA LYS A 3 -28.06 8.56 18.64
C LYS A 3 -27.63 9.92 18.08
N LYS A 4 -28.57 10.85 17.84
CA LYS A 4 -28.25 12.20 17.34
C LYS A 4 -27.46 13.00 18.37
N LEU A 5 -27.77 12.84 19.66
CA LEU A 5 -27.02 13.49 20.75
C LEU A 5 -25.62 12.89 20.91
N TYR A 6 -25.47 11.57 20.75
CA TYR A 6 -24.17 10.89 20.75
C TYR A 6 -23.29 11.35 19.57
N TYR A 7 -23.83 11.42 18.35
CA TYR A 7 -23.07 11.90 17.19
C TYR A 7 -22.75 13.40 17.26
N ALA A 8 -23.59 14.22 17.89
CA ALA A 8 -23.30 15.64 18.10
C ALA A 8 -22.11 15.89 19.04
N VAL A 9 -21.82 14.94 19.95
CA VAL A 9 -20.72 15.06 20.94
C VAL A 9 -19.49 14.25 20.51
N ALA A 10 -19.68 13.03 19.99
CA ALA A 10 -18.61 12.10 19.63
C ALA A 10 -18.26 12.10 18.13
N GLY A 11 -19.05 12.79 17.28
CA GLY A 11 -18.95 12.73 15.81
C GLY A 11 -19.50 11.42 15.23
N ASP A 12 -19.96 11.47 13.98
CA ASP A 12 -20.37 10.26 13.26
C ASP A 12 -19.12 9.41 12.92
N PRO A 13 -19.04 8.14 13.35
CA PRO A 13 -17.89 7.28 13.07
C PRO A 13 -17.68 7.04 11.57
N ASN A 14 -18.74 7.03 10.76
CA ASN A 14 -18.62 6.90 9.30
C ASN A 14 -18.02 8.17 8.72
N GLU A 15 -18.48 9.35 9.17
CA GLU A 15 -17.92 10.62 8.73
C GLU A 15 -16.44 10.73 9.12
N LYS A 16 -16.07 10.29 10.31
CA LYS A 16 -14.67 10.22 10.75
C LYS A 16 -13.83 9.28 9.89
N ALA A 17 -14.36 8.12 9.50
CA ALA A 17 -13.67 7.20 8.62
C ALA A 17 -13.45 7.82 7.22
N ILE A 18 -14.50 8.39 6.63
CA ILE A 18 -14.45 9.06 5.32
C ILE A 18 -13.43 10.21 5.35
N ARG A 19 -13.41 11.00 6.43
CA ARG A 19 -12.47 12.12 6.58
C ARG A 19 -11.00 11.74 6.49
N ARG A 20 -10.65 10.48 6.77
CA ARG A 20 -9.26 9.99 6.65
C ARG A 20 -8.82 9.83 5.20
N TYR A 21 -9.76 9.62 4.27
CA TYR A 21 -9.45 9.41 2.86
C TYR A 21 -9.41 10.70 2.05
N TYR A 22 -10.08 11.78 2.50
CA TYR A 22 -10.07 13.07 1.78
C TYR A 22 -8.68 13.59 1.43
N PRO A 23 -7.67 13.57 2.33
CA PRO A 23 -6.33 14.03 1.98
C PRO A 23 -5.70 13.22 0.85
N VAL A 24 -5.92 11.89 0.84
CA VAL A 24 -5.40 11.01 -0.20
C VAL A 24 -6.09 11.27 -1.54
N VAL A 25 -7.41 11.45 -1.53
CA VAL A 25 -8.18 11.83 -2.74
C VAL A 25 -7.70 13.18 -3.28
N GLU A 26 -7.45 14.14 -2.42
CA GLU A 26 -6.91 15.46 -2.81
C GLU A 26 -5.51 15.34 -3.43
N GLN A 27 -4.63 14.52 -2.85
CA GLN A 27 -3.32 14.21 -3.42
C GLN A 27 -3.46 13.59 -4.82
N ILE A 28 -4.34 12.59 -5.00
CA ILE A 28 -4.59 11.96 -6.30
C ILE A 28 -5.10 12.99 -7.31
N ASN A 29 -6.08 13.81 -6.92
CA ASN A 29 -6.64 14.88 -7.76
C ASN A 29 -5.55 15.89 -8.18
N SER A 30 -4.63 16.24 -7.29
CA SER A 30 -3.55 17.19 -7.57
C SER A 30 -2.53 16.68 -8.59
N LEU A 31 -2.40 15.36 -8.74
CA LEU A 31 -1.49 14.72 -9.70
C LEU A 31 -2.08 14.64 -11.11
N GLU A 32 -3.39 14.81 -11.29
CA GLU A 32 -4.05 14.66 -12.60
C GLU A 32 -3.41 15.49 -13.72
N PRO A 33 -3.12 16.80 -13.55
CA PRO A 33 -2.55 17.61 -14.62
C PRO A 33 -1.16 17.15 -15.09
N GLU A 34 -0.41 16.47 -14.22
CA GLU A 34 0.87 15.87 -14.59
C GLU A 34 0.66 14.56 -15.35
N PHE A 35 -0.27 13.72 -14.89
CA PHE A 35 -0.53 12.41 -15.49
C PHE A 35 -1.21 12.49 -16.84
N GLU A 36 -2.08 13.47 -17.06
CA GLU A 36 -2.69 13.77 -18.36
C GLU A 36 -1.63 14.03 -19.45
N LYS A 37 -0.47 14.59 -19.08
CA LYS A 37 0.63 14.91 -20.00
C LYS A 37 1.50 13.69 -20.33
N LYS A 38 1.44 12.62 -19.53
CA LYS A 38 2.25 11.41 -19.75
C LYS A 38 1.77 10.67 -21.00
N SER A 39 2.67 10.11 -21.77
CA SER A 39 2.37 9.18 -22.86
C SER A 39 1.89 7.82 -22.32
N ASN A 40 1.31 6.99 -23.20
CA ASN A 40 0.94 5.62 -22.84
C ASN A 40 2.16 4.75 -22.49
N ALA A 41 3.35 5.08 -23.00
CA ALA A 41 4.58 4.38 -22.64
C ALA A 41 5.02 4.75 -21.22
N GLU A 42 5.01 6.05 -20.90
CA GLU A 42 5.35 6.55 -19.56
C GLU A 42 4.39 6.03 -18.49
N LEU A 43 3.07 6.00 -18.75
CA LEU A 43 2.09 5.43 -17.82
C LEU A 43 2.34 3.94 -17.55
N ARG A 44 2.75 3.17 -18.57
CA ARG A 44 3.09 1.74 -18.38
C ARG A 44 4.37 1.59 -17.56
N ALA A 45 5.39 2.40 -17.85
CA ALA A 45 6.67 2.36 -17.14
C ALA A 45 6.53 2.66 -15.63
N LEU A 46 5.50 3.40 -15.20
CA LEU A 46 5.21 3.59 -13.78
C LEU A 46 4.99 2.27 -13.03
N THR A 47 4.41 1.27 -13.68
CA THR A 47 4.20 -0.05 -13.06
C THR A 47 5.54 -0.68 -12.69
N ASP A 48 6.52 -0.60 -13.56
CA ASP A 48 7.84 -1.17 -13.33
C ASP A 48 8.59 -0.37 -12.25
N ASN A 49 8.47 0.97 -12.27
CA ASN A 49 9.02 1.83 -11.22
C ASN A 49 8.44 1.49 -9.84
N PHE A 50 7.13 1.25 -9.74
CA PHE A 50 6.48 0.89 -8.47
C PHE A 50 6.96 -0.48 -7.96
N ARG A 51 7.03 -1.48 -8.84
CA ARG A 51 7.58 -2.81 -8.48
C ARG A 51 9.02 -2.70 -8.01
N GLN A 52 9.83 -1.91 -8.70
CA GLN A 52 11.23 -1.69 -8.33
C GLN A 52 11.34 -1.05 -6.94
N ARG A 53 10.53 -0.03 -6.63
CA ARG A 53 10.53 0.59 -5.29
C ARG A 53 10.21 -0.42 -4.17
N ILE A 54 9.21 -1.27 -4.38
CA ILE A 54 8.84 -2.31 -3.41
C ILE A 54 9.98 -3.32 -3.25
N GLN A 55 10.55 -3.78 -4.37
CA GLN A 55 11.65 -4.74 -4.38
C GLN A 55 12.90 -4.20 -3.69
N GLU A 56 13.27 -2.95 -3.98
CA GLU A 56 14.44 -2.30 -3.37
C GLU A 56 14.27 -2.18 -1.86
N ALA A 57 13.10 -1.72 -1.39
CA ALA A 57 12.80 -1.57 0.03
C ALA A 57 12.80 -2.90 0.80
N THR A 58 12.35 -3.98 0.16
CA THR A 58 12.24 -5.31 0.78
C THR A 58 13.46 -6.20 0.54
N SER A 59 14.40 -5.81 -0.32
CA SER A 59 15.52 -6.64 -0.76
C SER A 59 16.35 -7.23 0.38
N ASN A 60 16.74 -6.42 1.36
CA ASN A 60 17.51 -6.90 2.50
C ASN A 60 16.70 -7.84 3.40
N LEU A 61 15.42 -7.55 3.60
CA LEU A 61 14.52 -8.37 4.40
C LEU A 61 14.26 -9.72 3.73
N ALA A 62 14.16 -9.75 2.41
CA ALA A 62 14.04 -10.98 1.64
C ALA A 62 15.25 -11.89 1.82
N LEU A 63 16.47 -11.34 1.80
CA LEU A 63 17.70 -12.10 2.07
C LEU A 63 17.73 -12.63 3.51
N ARG A 64 17.43 -11.76 4.49
CA ARG A 64 17.35 -12.15 5.92
C ARG A 64 16.30 -13.24 6.15
N LEU A 65 15.16 -13.14 5.46
CA LEU A 65 14.08 -14.11 5.56
C LEU A 65 14.50 -15.47 5.00
N GLU A 66 15.16 -15.50 3.84
CA GLU A 66 15.68 -16.73 3.25
C GLU A 66 16.67 -17.43 4.19
N GLU A 67 17.59 -16.67 4.79
CA GLU A 67 18.56 -17.17 5.76
C GLU A 67 17.87 -17.75 7.01
N ALA A 68 16.92 -17.01 7.59
CA ALA A 68 16.17 -17.46 8.76
C ALA A 68 15.28 -18.68 8.47
N GLU A 69 14.68 -18.75 7.28
CA GLU A 69 13.91 -19.91 6.84
C GLU A 69 14.78 -21.15 6.66
N ARG A 70 16.01 -20.98 6.14
CA ARG A 70 16.99 -22.06 6.05
C ARG A 70 17.39 -22.57 7.43
N GLU A 71 17.71 -21.66 8.35
CA GLU A 71 18.04 -22.03 9.74
C GLU A 71 16.87 -22.77 10.40
N TYR A 72 15.64 -22.30 10.22
CA TYR A 72 14.45 -22.98 10.72
C TYR A 72 14.32 -24.42 10.19
N LEU A 73 14.62 -24.65 8.92
CA LEU A 73 14.62 -25.99 8.32
C LEU A 73 15.71 -26.89 8.91
N ASP A 74 16.89 -26.36 9.18
CA ASP A 74 18.02 -27.10 9.73
C ASP A 74 17.79 -27.58 11.18
N VAL A 75 16.98 -26.85 11.95
CA VAL A 75 16.64 -27.19 13.35
C VAL A 75 15.27 -27.85 13.51
N LEU A 76 14.65 -28.34 12.44
CA LEU A 76 13.32 -28.96 12.52
C LEU A 76 13.29 -30.16 13.47
N GLY A 77 12.32 -30.14 14.39
CA GLY A 77 12.11 -31.22 15.36
C GLY A 77 12.99 -31.12 16.62
N THR A 78 13.83 -30.09 16.73
CA THR A 78 14.63 -29.84 17.94
C THR A 78 13.97 -28.78 18.84
N ASP A 79 14.50 -28.58 20.05
CA ASP A 79 14.01 -27.54 20.96
C ASP A 79 14.30 -26.12 20.42
N GLU A 80 15.36 -25.98 19.61
CA GLU A 80 15.77 -24.75 18.95
C GLU A 80 14.77 -24.28 17.88
N GLN A 81 13.96 -25.18 17.30
CA GLN A 81 12.96 -24.88 16.28
C GLN A 81 12.03 -23.71 16.67
N LYS A 82 11.67 -23.62 17.95
CA LYS A 82 10.78 -22.56 18.44
C LYS A 82 11.40 -21.18 18.27
N PHE A 83 12.70 -21.05 18.53
CA PHE A 83 13.41 -19.78 18.42
C PHE A 83 13.59 -19.38 16.95
N ALA A 84 14.02 -20.32 16.10
CA ALA A 84 14.15 -20.07 14.67
C ALA A 84 12.82 -19.65 14.04
N ARG A 85 11.69 -20.27 14.44
CA ARG A 85 10.35 -19.85 13.97
C ARG A 85 10.01 -18.42 14.36
N VAL A 86 10.29 -18.02 15.61
CA VAL A 86 10.01 -16.66 16.09
C VAL A 86 10.78 -15.63 15.28
N GLU A 87 12.03 -15.94 14.89
CA GLU A 87 12.84 -15.06 14.05
C GLU A 87 12.25 -14.91 12.64
N VAL A 88 11.85 -16.01 12.01
CA VAL A 88 11.15 -16.00 10.71
C VAL A 88 9.89 -15.14 10.78
N ASP A 89 9.06 -15.34 11.80
CA ASP A 89 7.81 -14.59 11.98
C ASP A 89 8.08 -13.09 12.20
N ARG A 90 9.16 -12.74 12.91
CA ARG A 90 9.59 -11.35 13.12
C ARG A 90 9.98 -10.70 11.81
N ILE A 91 10.84 -11.34 11.01
CA ILE A 91 11.30 -10.80 9.73
C ILE A 91 10.14 -10.66 8.75
N ARG A 92 9.22 -11.64 8.69
CA ARG A 92 8.03 -11.55 7.86
C ARG A 92 7.16 -10.36 8.24
N LYS A 93 6.98 -10.11 9.53
CA LYS A 93 6.24 -8.93 10.00
C LYS A 93 6.95 -7.64 9.59
N GLU A 94 8.25 -7.54 9.81
CA GLU A 94 9.06 -6.38 9.41
C GLU A 94 8.97 -6.13 7.89
N MET A 95 8.95 -7.18 7.08
CA MET A 95 8.77 -7.12 5.63
C MET A 95 7.38 -6.63 5.24
N LEU A 96 6.32 -7.12 5.90
CA LEU A 96 4.95 -6.65 5.66
C LEU A 96 4.77 -5.18 6.03
N ASP A 97 5.31 -4.76 7.17
CA ASP A 97 5.25 -3.36 7.61
C ASP A 97 6.03 -2.46 6.62
N THR A 98 7.21 -2.89 6.17
CA THR A 98 8.02 -2.16 5.17
C THR A 98 7.30 -2.07 3.81
N GLU A 99 6.69 -3.16 3.35
CA GLU A 99 5.93 -3.15 2.11
C GLU A 99 4.72 -2.22 2.22
N ALA A 100 4.01 -2.24 3.35
CA ALA A 100 2.88 -1.36 3.61
C ALA A 100 3.28 0.12 3.54
N ASP A 101 4.38 0.51 4.18
CA ASP A 101 4.89 1.89 4.13
C ASP A 101 5.17 2.34 2.69
N VAL A 102 5.82 1.49 1.88
CA VAL A 102 6.09 1.80 0.47
C VAL A 102 4.80 1.88 -0.34
N LEU A 103 3.84 0.99 -0.07
CA LEU A 103 2.54 0.99 -0.73
C LEU A 103 1.76 2.27 -0.42
N GLU A 104 1.76 2.73 0.83
CA GLU A 104 1.14 4.00 1.23
C GLU A 104 1.79 5.20 0.50
N ASP A 105 3.12 5.21 0.39
CA ASP A 105 3.87 6.25 -0.31
C ASP A 105 3.55 6.32 -1.81
N ILE A 106 3.39 5.17 -2.48
CA ILE A 106 3.09 5.13 -3.93
C ILE A 106 1.59 5.28 -4.21
N LEU A 107 0.72 5.09 -3.23
CA LEU A 107 -0.72 4.97 -3.41
C LEU A 107 -1.32 6.13 -4.22
N PRO A 108 -1.03 7.42 -3.93
CA PRO A 108 -1.63 8.52 -4.69
C PRO A 108 -1.22 8.50 -6.17
N ALA A 109 0.06 8.26 -6.44
CA ALA A 109 0.60 8.20 -7.80
C ALA A 109 0.09 6.99 -8.58
N ALA A 110 -0.04 5.83 -7.91
CA ALA A 110 -0.59 4.63 -8.51
C ALA A 110 -2.06 4.81 -8.88
N PHE A 111 -2.87 5.41 -8.00
CA PHE A 111 -4.29 5.68 -8.28
C PHE A 111 -4.47 6.75 -9.36
N ALA A 112 -3.62 7.78 -9.41
CA ALA A 112 -3.61 8.74 -10.51
C ALA A 112 -3.31 8.06 -11.86
N ALA A 113 -2.35 7.10 -11.89
CA ALA A 113 -2.04 6.30 -13.07
C ALA A 113 -3.25 5.49 -13.54
N VAL A 114 -3.92 4.79 -12.62
CA VAL A 114 -5.10 3.97 -12.91
C VAL A 114 -6.27 4.83 -13.38
N ARG A 115 -6.50 5.99 -12.75
CA ARG A 115 -7.54 6.93 -13.15
C ARG A 115 -7.32 7.43 -14.58
N GLU A 116 -6.10 7.85 -14.91
CA GLU A 116 -5.77 8.31 -16.25
C GLU A 116 -5.84 7.18 -17.29
N ALA A 117 -5.40 5.98 -16.94
CA ALA A 117 -5.56 4.80 -17.78
C ALA A 117 -7.05 4.50 -18.06
N GLY A 118 -7.91 4.57 -17.05
CA GLY A 118 -9.37 4.41 -17.20
C GLY A 118 -9.99 5.47 -18.11
N LYS A 119 -9.57 6.74 -17.96
CA LYS A 119 -10.00 7.83 -18.84
C LYS A 119 -9.61 7.56 -20.30
N ARG A 120 -8.39 7.08 -20.56
CA ARG A 120 -7.90 6.80 -21.93
C ARG A 120 -8.52 5.58 -22.57
N THR A 121 -8.73 4.52 -21.79
CA THR A 121 -9.15 3.21 -22.32
C THR A 121 -10.66 3.05 -22.36
N LEU A 122 -11.36 3.57 -21.35
CA LEU A 122 -12.81 3.42 -21.20
C LEU A 122 -13.57 4.73 -21.40
N GLY A 123 -12.87 5.87 -21.56
CA GLY A 123 -13.50 7.19 -21.59
C GLY A 123 -14.08 7.64 -20.25
N MET A 124 -13.72 6.96 -19.15
CA MET A 124 -14.29 7.17 -17.82
C MET A 124 -13.21 7.62 -16.83
N ARG A 125 -13.33 8.86 -16.33
CA ARG A 125 -12.56 9.34 -15.18
C ARG A 125 -13.20 8.81 -13.89
N HIS A 126 -12.44 8.08 -13.07
CA HIS A 126 -12.91 7.64 -11.75
C HIS A 126 -13.37 8.84 -10.90
N TYR A 127 -14.56 8.77 -10.34
CA TYR A 127 -15.07 9.76 -9.39
C TYR A 127 -14.33 9.69 -8.07
N ASP A 128 -14.39 10.77 -7.29
CA ASP A 128 -13.70 10.88 -6.00
C ASP A 128 -14.24 9.90 -4.95
N VAL A 129 -15.48 9.44 -5.10
CA VAL A 129 -16.09 8.39 -4.27
C VAL A 129 -15.70 6.97 -4.67
N GLN A 130 -15.06 6.82 -5.84
CA GLN A 130 -14.52 5.54 -6.32
C GLN A 130 -13.03 5.37 -5.97
N LEU A 131 -12.38 6.45 -5.53
CA LEU A 131 -11.07 6.42 -4.89
C LEU A 131 -11.24 6.15 -3.40
#